data_AF-A0A241PXR6-F1
#
_entry.id   AF-A0A241PXR6-F1
#
_cell.length_a   1.000
_cell.length_b   1.000
_cell.length_c   1.000
_cell.angle_alpha   90.00
_cell.angle_beta   90.00
_cell.angle_gamma   90.00
#
_symmetry.space_group_name_H-M   'P 1'
#
loop_
_entity.id
_entity.type
_entity.pdbx_description
1 polymer ?
#
loop_
_entity_poly.entity_id
_entity_poly.type
_entity_poly.pdbx_seq_one_letter_code
_entity_poly.pdbx_strand_id
1 'polypeptide(L)'
;MPRYYKISHSWECRRRTSWNDVLLESLVTSDSNINTEETLVQWLNDKEKGTIAVDYKNITCWYYGGVWLHYSVNNKALSLYMHSSGEDAFDSLNDCAYEIAKIFYKNHPGVDIQWIEHPHKRNKLKETTKYD
;
A
#
# COMPACT_ATOMS: atom_id res chain seq x y z
N MET A 1 -10.19 7.21 15.38
CA MET A 1 -10.37 6.58 14.05
C MET A 1 -10.06 5.09 14.18
N PRO A 2 -10.63 4.18 13.37
CA PRO A 2 -10.30 2.77 13.48
C PRO A 2 -8.79 2.58 13.20
N ARG A 3 -8.08 1.93 14.13
CA ARG A 3 -6.64 1.66 14.02
C ARG A 3 -6.29 0.87 12.75
N TYR A 4 -7.19 -0.01 12.33
CA TYR A 4 -7.04 -0.86 11.16
C TYR A 4 -7.86 -0.33 9.99
N TYR A 5 -7.34 -0.52 8.79
CA TYR A 5 -8.07 -0.23 7.57
C TYR A 5 -9.36 -1.05 7.50
N LYS A 6 -10.46 -0.40 7.14
CA LYS A 6 -11.74 -1.03 6.85
C LYS A 6 -12.16 -0.59 5.45
N ILE A 7 -12.41 -1.56 4.58
CA ILE A 7 -12.89 -1.27 3.23
C ILE A 7 -14.21 -0.49 3.32
N SER A 8 -14.26 0.67 2.66
CA SER A 8 -15.52 1.35 2.41
C SER A 8 -16.38 0.55 1.43
N HIS A 9 -17.56 0.12 1.88
CA HIS A 9 -18.52 -0.59 1.01
C HIS A 9 -18.89 0.24 -0.22
N SER A 10 -18.91 1.58 -0.09
CA SER A 10 -19.19 2.48 -1.21
C SER A 10 -18.06 2.53 -2.25
N TRP A 11 -16.81 2.26 -1.82
CA TRP A 11 -15.66 2.15 -2.70
C TRP A 11 -15.65 0.80 -3.42
N GLU A 12 -15.90 -0.27 -2.66
CA GLU A 12 -15.98 -1.65 -3.14
C GLU A 12 -17.12 -1.87 -4.15
N CYS A 13 -18.37 -1.51 -3.82
CA CYS A 13 -19.53 -1.74 -4.69
C CYS A 13 -19.42 -0.99 -6.03
N ARG A 14 -18.74 0.15 -6.08
CA ARG A 14 -18.56 0.92 -7.32
C ARG A 14 -17.52 0.31 -8.26
N ARG A 15 -16.74 -0.67 -7.80
CA ARG A 15 -15.45 -1.01 -8.41
C ARG A 15 -15.13 -2.49 -8.50
N ARG A 16 -15.94 -3.40 -7.96
CA ARG A 16 -15.88 -4.85 -8.22
C ARG A 16 -16.14 -5.17 -9.70
N THR A 17 -15.18 -4.86 -10.55
CA THR A 17 -15.07 -5.39 -11.92
C THR A 17 -13.63 -5.80 -12.12
N SER A 18 -13.39 -6.94 -12.78
CA SER A 18 -12.06 -7.51 -13.03
C SER A 18 -11.09 -6.60 -13.81
N TRP A 19 -11.57 -5.45 -14.28
CA TRP A 19 -10.81 -4.45 -15.02
C TRP A 19 -10.38 -3.26 -14.17
N ASN A 20 -10.82 -3.16 -12.93
CA ASN A 20 -10.53 -2.02 -12.06
C ASN A 20 -9.35 -2.33 -11.14
N ASP A 21 -8.28 -1.60 -11.38
CA ASP A 21 -7.21 -1.42 -10.44
C ASP A 21 -7.70 -0.61 -9.23
N VAL A 22 -7.20 -0.95 -8.06
CA VAL A 22 -7.49 -0.26 -6.80
C VAL A 22 -6.19 0.15 -6.14
N LEU A 23 -6.16 1.37 -5.62
CA LEU A 23 -5.02 1.94 -4.94
C LEU A 23 -5.46 2.41 -3.56
N LEU A 24 -4.73 1.93 -2.56
CA LEU A 24 -4.81 2.38 -1.19
C LEU A 24 -3.48 3.03 -0.84
N GLU A 25 -3.54 4.27 -0.39
CA GLU A 25 -2.39 4.94 0.20
C GLU A 25 -2.50 4.90 1.71
N SER A 26 -1.37 4.79 2.40
CA SER A 26 -1.31 5.01 3.84
C SER A 26 -0.25 6.04 4.18
N LEU A 27 -0.60 6.97 5.07
CA LEU A 27 0.35 7.89 5.68
C LEU A 27 0.57 7.46 7.12
N VAL A 28 1.80 7.04 7.43
CA VAL A 28 2.22 6.64 8.78
C VAL A 28 2.97 7.80 9.41
N THR A 29 2.43 8.33 10.50
CA THR A 29 3.00 9.45 11.24
C THR A 29 3.21 9.10 12.71
N SER A 30 4.16 9.78 13.35
CA SER A 30 4.41 9.64 14.78
C SER A 30 4.86 10.99 15.37
N ASP A 31 4.34 11.31 16.56
CA ASP A 31 4.75 12.49 17.33
C ASP A 31 6.17 12.35 17.92
N SER A 32 6.70 11.13 17.95
CA SER A 32 8.04 10.81 18.43
C SER A 32 8.95 10.33 17.29
N ASN A 33 10.28 10.41 17.50
CA ASN A 33 11.29 10.03 16.51
C ASN A 33 11.38 8.50 16.38
N ILE A 34 10.35 7.91 15.77
CA ILE A 34 10.17 6.47 15.62
C ILE A 34 10.76 6.02 14.28
N ASN A 35 11.54 4.93 14.29
CA ASN A 35 12.09 4.34 13.08
C ASN A 35 11.07 3.42 12.37
N THR A 36 9.99 4.01 11.86
CA THR A 36 8.93 3.29 11.13
C THR A 36 9.46 2.67 9.84
N GLU A 37 10.39 3.34 9.16
CA GLU A 37 11.03 2.82 7.95
C GLU A 37 11.78 1.51 8.22
N GLU A 38 12.62 1.45 9.26
CA GLU A 38 13.35 0.22 9.59
C GLU A 38 12.41 -0.96 9.86
N THR A 39 11.31 -0.74 10.59
CA THR A 39 10.32 -1.79 10.84
C THR A 39 9.65 -2.27 9.55
N LEU A 40 9.34 -1.35 8.64
CA LEU A 40 8.80 -1.73 7.35
C LEU A 40 9.82 -2.54 6.53
N VAL A 41 11.06 -2.05 6.42
CA VAL A 41 12.13 -2.72 5.66
C VAL A 41 12.39 -4.13 6.19
N GLN A 42 12.41 -4.30 7.52
CA GLN A 42 12.55 -5.62 8.14
C GLN A 42 11.41 -6.56 7.74
N TRP A 43 10.16 -6.07 7.69
CA TRP A 43 9.01 -6.88 7.25
C TRP A 43 9.01 -7.17 5.75
N LEU A 44 9.60 -6.30 4.93
CA LEU A 44 9.72 -6.45 3.49
C LEU A 44 10.88 -7.35 3.05
N ASN A 45 11.84 -7.64 3.93
CA ASN A 45 13.10 -8.30 3.59
C ASN A 45 12.92 -9.72 3.01
N ASP A 46 11.87 -10.42 3.39
CA ASP A 46 11.51 -11.78 2.94
C ASP A 46 10.41 -11.77 1.86
N LYS A 47 9.95 -10.61 1.40
CA LYS A 47 8.89 -10.48 0.38
C LYS A 47 9.49 -10.48 -1.02
N GLU A 48 8.72 -10.98 -1.97
CA GLU A 48 9.08 -10.88 -3.38
C GLU A 48 9.24 -9.41 -3.76
N LYS A 49 10.29 -9.08 -4.52
CA LYS A 49 10.56 -7.71 -4.97
C LYS A 49 10.74 -7.67 -6.48
N GLY A 50 10.25 -6.61 -7.08
CA GLY A 50 10.41 -6.29 -8.49
C GLY A 50 10.76 -4.82 -8.69
N THR A 51 11.19 -4.48 -9.89
CA THR A 51 11.41 -3.10 -10.29
C THR A 51 10.36 -2.72 -11.32
N ILE A 52 9.66 -1.62 -11.08
CA ILE A 52 8.63 -1.10 -11.97
C ILE A 52 8.98 0.34 -12.35
N ALA A 53 8.83 0.68 -13.63
CA ALA A 53 8.98 2.05 -14.09
C ALA A 53 7.70 2.84 -13.82
N VAL A 54 7.78 3.85 -12.95
CA VAL A 54 6.71 4.83 -12.70
C VAL A 54 7.27 6.21 -13.03
N ASP A 55 6.60 6.96 -13.90
CA ASP A 55 7.06 8.29 -14.34
C ASP A 55 8.51 8.30 -14.88
N TYR A 56 8.89 7.28 -15.65
CA TYR A 56 10.25 7.10 -16.18
C TYR A 56 11.33 6.91 -15.10
N LYS A 57 10.92 6.62 -13.86
CA LYS A 57 11.82 6.28 -12.76
C LYS A 57 11.60 4.84 -12.35
N ASN A 58 12.70 4.12 -12.16
CA ASN A 58 12.65 2.77 -11.63
C ASN A 58 12.39 2.83 -10.13
N ILE A 59 11.27 2.24 -9.69
CA ILE A 59 10.87 2.13 -8.30
C ILE A 59 10.92 0.66 -7.91
N THR A 60 11.46 0.36 -6.73
CA THR A 60 11.37 -0.97 -6.14
C THR A 60 9.98 -1.15 -5.55
N CYS A 61 9.31 -2.21 -5.96
CA CYS A 61 8.03 -2.62 -5.43
C CYS A 61 8.16 -4.01 -4.80
N TRP A 62 7.39 -4.26 -3.76
CA TRP A 62 7.29 -5.58 -3.13
C TRP A 62 5.91 -6.17 -3.40
N TYR A 63 5.84 -7.49 -3.44
CA TYR A 63 4.60 -8.21 -3.65
C TYR A 63 4.19 -8.99 -2.40
N TYR A 64 2.93 -8.84 -2.00
CA TYR A 64 2.35 -9.54 -0.86
C TYR A 64 0.85 -9.74 -1.07
N GLY A 65 0.37 -11.00 -1.07
CA GLY A 65 -1.06 -11.32 -0.99
C GLY A 65 -1.94 -10.71 -2.09
N GLY A 66 -1.44 -10.58 -3.33
CA GLY A 66 -2.17 -9.92 -4.42
C GLY A 66 -1.96 -8.41 -4.51
N VAL A 67 -1.08 -7.84 -3.67
CA VAL A 67 -0.78 -6.42 -3.60
C VAL A 67 0.66 -6.13 -4.01
N TRP A 68 0.83 -5.20 -4.94
CA TRP A 68 2.11 -4.53 -5.19
C TRP A 68 2.20 -3.29 -4.31
N LEU A 69 3.27 -3.18 -3.54
CA LEU A 69 3.49 -2.08 -2.61
C LEU A 69 4.80 -1.35 -2.91
N HIS A 70 4.80 -0.04 -2.78
CA HIS A 70 6.02 0.76 -2.68
C HIS A 70 5.88 1.78 -1.55
N TYR A 71 7.00 2.26 -1.02
CA TYR A 71 7.00 3.25 0.04
C TYR A 71 7.93 4.43 -0.27
N SER A 72 7.66 5.55 0.37
CA SER A 72 8.52 6.73 0.36
C SER A 72 8.55 7.36 1.76
N VAL A 73 9.65 8.05 2.08
CA VAL A 73 9.83 8.71 3.37
C VAL A 73 10.07 10.19 3.13
N ASN A 74 9.33 11.04 3.83
CA ASN A 74 9.49 12.50 3.78
C ASN A 74 9.24 13.12 5.16
N ASN A 75 10.19 13.92 5.66
CA ASN A 75 10.01 14.77 6.85
C ASN A 75 9.30 14.08 8.04
N LYS A 76 9.65 12.82 8.33
CA LYS A 76 9.10 11.95 9.40
C LYS A 76 7.76 11.26 9.13
N ALA A 77 7.22 11.38 7.93
CA ALA A 77 6.10 10.59 7.48
C ALA A 77 6.58 9.49 6.52
N LEU A 78 6.01 8.29 6.68
CA LEU A 78 6.20 7.18 5.77
C LEU A 78 4.91 6.99 4.98
N SER A 79 5.01 7.15 3.66
CA SER A 79 3.90 6.92 2.73
C SER A 79 4.03 5.53 2.13
N LEU A 80 2.94 4.77 2.13
CA LEU A 80 2.82 3.49 1.46
C LEU A 80 1.79 3.60 0.36
N TYR A 81 2.08 3.03 -0.79
CA TYR A 81 1.19 2.96 -1.93
C TYR A 81 0.99 1.48 -2.26
N MET A 82 -0.25 1.03 -2.15
CA MET A 82 -0.63 -0.37 -2.31
C MET A 82 -1.59 -0.49 -3.47
N HIS A 83 -1.20 -1.27 -4.47
CA HIS A 83 -1.92 -1.48 -5.69
C HIS A 83 -2.34 -2.94 -5.83
N SER A 84 -3.61 -3.18 -6.12
CA SER A 84 -4.13 -4.52 -6.41
C SER A 84 -5.11 -4.48 -7.57
N SER A 85 -5.28 -5.60 -8.25
CA SER A 85 -6.15 -5.73 -9.42
C SER A 85 -6.80 -7.12 -9.43
N GLY A 86 -7.92 -7.24 -10.15
CA GLY A 86 -8.70 -8.48 -10.18
C GLY A 86 -9.95 -8.43 -9.31
N GLU A 87 -10.63 -9.56 -9.19
CA GLU A 87 -11.90 -9.67 -8.47
C GLU A 87 -11.74 -9.62 -6.94
N ASP A 88 -10.58 -10.06 -6.45
CA ASP A 88 -10.18 -10.15 -5.04
C ASP A 88 -9.40 -8.93 -4.54
N ALA A 89 -9.21 -7.91 -5.38
CA ALA A 89 -8.30 -6.80 -5.11
C ALA A 89 -8.60 -6.03 -3.81
N PHE A 90 -9.87 -5.93 -3.43
CA PHE A 90 -10.28 -5.29 -2.17
C PHE A 90 -9.88 -6.11 -0.95
N ASP A 91 -10.10 -7.43 -1.01
CA ASP A 91 -9.76 -8.36 0.06
C ASP A 91 -8.23 -8.41 0.24
N SER A 92 -7.49 -8.53 -0.87
CA SER A 92 -6.02 -8.42 -0.90
C SER A 92 -5.50 -7.14 -0.25
N LEU A 93 -6.10 -5.99 -0.58
CA LEU A 93 -5.72 -4.71 0.04
C LEU A 93 -6.05 -4.67 1.53
N ASN A 94 -7.18 -5.25 1.94
CA ASN A 94 -7.55 -5.25 3.36
C ASN A 94 -6.60 -6.10 4.19
N ASP A 95 -6.29 -7.30 3.71
CA ASP A 95 -5.35 -8.21 4.37
C ASP A 95 -3.94 -7.61 4.44
N CYS A 96 -3.46 -7.02 3.34
CA CYS A 96 -2.16 -6.35 3.30
C CYS A 96 -2.11 -5.17 4.28
N ALA A 97 -3.11 -4.27 4.23
CA ALA A 97 -3.20 -3.13 5.14
C ALA A 97 -3.30 -3.56 6.61
N TYR A 98 -4.01 -4.66 6.89
CA TYR A 98 -4.13 -5.21 8.23
C TYR A 98 -2.79 -5.70 8.77
N GLU A 99 -2.03 -6.48 7.99
CA GLU A 99 -0.72 -6.96 8.42
C GLU A 99 0.30 -5.82 8.57
N ILE A 100 0.28 -4.82 7.69
CA ILE A 100 1.10 -3.61 7.83
C ILE A 100 0.73 -2.86 9.14
N ALA A 101 -0.56 -2.64 9.41
CA ALA A 101 -0.98 -1.99 10.63
C ALA A 101 -0.52 -2.75 11.88
N LYS A 102 -0.64 -4.08 11.85
CA LYS A 102 -0.25 -4.97 12.94
C LYS A 102 1.24 -4.93 13.23
N ILE A 103 2.12 -4.90 12.21
CA ILE A 103 3.56 -4.75 12.45
C ILE A 103 3.89 -3.37 13.05
N PHE A 104 3.22 -2.32 12.60
CA PHE A 104 3.46 -0.98 13.10
C PHE A 104 3.00 -0.84 14.55
N TYR A 105 1.77 -1.21 14.88
CA TYR A 105 1.27 -1.09 16.25
C TYR A 105 1.97 -2.02 17.24
N LYS A 106 2.50 -3.16 16.79
CA LYS A 106 3.29 -4.06 17.65
C LYS A 106 4.63 -3.44 18.06
N ASN A 107 5.31 -2.78 17.13
CA ASN A 107 6.64 -2.22 17.37
C ASN A 107 6.59 -0.76 17.86
N HIS A 108 5.56 -0.02 17.43
CA HIS A 108 5.42 1.41 17.59
C HIS A 108 4.00 1.79 18.01
N PRO A 109 3.62 1.59 19.28
CA PRO A 109 2.23 1.79 19.74
C PRO A 109 1.71 3.24 19.63
N GLY A 110 2.61 4.21 19.42
CA GLY A 110 2.29 5.63 19.27
C GLY A 110 2.20 6.12 17.81
N VAL A 111 2.26 5.23 16.81
CA VAL A 111 2.05 5.62 15.41
C VAL A 111 0.57 5.82 15.12
N ASP A 112 0.28 6.78 14.25
CA ASP A 112 -1.02 6.93 13.60
C ASP A 112 -0.90 6.54 12.13
N ILE A 113 -1.90 5.84 11.62
CA ILE A 113 -1.95 5.40 10.23
C ILE A 113 -3.24 5.91 9.60
N GLN A 114 -3.10 6.87 8.68
CA GLN A 114 -4.20 7.36 7.88
C GLN A 114 -4.27 6.58 6.57
N TRP A 115 -5.43 5.98 6.28
CA TRP A 115 -5.69 5.27 5.03
C TRP A 115 -6.48 6.15 4.06
N ILE A 116 -6.04 6.21 2.81
CA ILE A 116 -6.60 7.06 1.76
C ILE A 116 -6.96 6.18 0.57
N GLU A 117 -8.26 6.01 0.34
CA GLU A 117 -8.79 5.26 -0.81
C GLU A 117 -8.70 6.11 -2.07
N HIS A 118 -7.95 5.63 -3.07
CA HIS A 118 -7.83 6.35 -4.34
C HIS A 118 -8.73 5.76 -5.42
N PRO A 119 -9.45 6.61 -6.17
CA PRO A 119 -10.20 6.15 -7.32
C PRO A 119 -9.27 5.87 -8.52
N HIS A 120 -8.67 4.68 -8.59
CA HIS A 120 -7.97 4.24 -9.81
C HIS A 120 -8.92 3.82 -10.93
N LYS A 121 -8.57 4.12 -12.18
CA LYS A 121 -8.98 3.35 -13.36
C LYS A 121 -7.70 2.76 -13.94
N ARG A 122 -7.74 1.54 -14.50
CA ARG A 122 -6.59 0.86 -15.12
C ARG A 122 -5.83 1.73 -16.13
N ASN A 123 -6.52 2.66 -16.78
CA ASN A 123 -5.99 3.62 -17.75
C ASN A 123 -5.16 4.76 -17.12
N LYS A 124 -5.12 4.86 -15.78
CA LYS A 124 -4.42 5.93 -15.05
C LYS A 124 -3.19 5.43 -14.31
N LEU A 125 -3.01 4.11 -14.14
CA LEU A 125 -1.66 3.64 -13.91
C LEU A 125 -1.03 3.85 -15.26
N LYS A 126 -0.10 4.80 -15.36
CA LYS A 126 0.78 4.87 -16.52
C LYS A 126 1.21 3.46 -16.79
N GLU A 127 0.84 2.97 -17.97
CA GLU A 127 1.07 1.60 -18.41
C GLU A 127 2.43 1.16 -17.92
N THR A 128 2.44 0.22 -16.98
CA THR A 128 3.64 -0.56 -16.72
C THR A 128 3.77 -1.49 -17.92
N THR A 129 4.18 -0.92 -19.04
CA THR A 129 4.62 -1.66 -20.21
C THR A 129 5.85 -2.42 -19.73
N LYS A 130 5.70 -3.72 -19.48
CA LYS A 130 6.84 -4.62 -19.47
C LYS A 130 7.45 -4.51 -20.87
N TYR A 131 8.66 -4.01 -20.96
CA TYR A 131 9.48 -4.21 -22.14
C TYR A 131 10.20 -5.54 -21.94
N ASP A 132 9.96 -6.47 -22.87
CA ASP A 132 10.72 -7.71 -23.03
C ASP A 132 12.17 -7.42 -23.45
#